data_AF-R6NG79-F1
#
_entry.id   AF-R6NG79-F1
#
_cell.length_a   1.000
_cell.length_b   1.000
_cell.length_c   1.000
_cell.angle_alpha   90.00
_cell.angle_beta   90.00
_cell.angle_gamma   90.00
#
_symmetry.space_group_name_H-M   'P 1'
#
loop_
_entity.id
_entity.type
_entity.pdbx_description
1 polymer ?
#
loop_
_entity_poly.entity_id
_entity_poly.type
_entity_poly.pdbx_seq_one_letter_code
_entity_poly.pdbx_strand_id
1 'polypeptide(L)'
;MPECPNFFEVDGKWVLIFAPLELEDRKAMYLVGDFDYDAGRFFPQTVGEVDWGLDYYAPQVFKDDMGRTLMMGWMESWSFHPWYLGNAKNGQNPHGYVYDCSEIGFNGSISTPRTISVCHDGKLKFDPVPELKTLRKDPRTQYNMMVKAEEKIPVTAGDNVHCEIFAAFDLTQTSADVIGFGLRSSREHETLLEFDLAHGEIIFDRTRSGNKSAVVRKCNLESVRKDELTVHIYMDSTTIELFTDDNRTVMTNCIYSPVESDGLYLYAKGGDTLVSRLQTWGMEKVNQ
;
A
#
# COMPACT_ATOMS: atom_id res chain seq x y z
N MET A 1 10.11 5.29 -21.75
CA MET A 1 8.90 5.93 -22.33
C MET A 1 7.95 6.27 -21.19
N PRO A 2 7.45 7.51 -21.06
CA PRO A 2 6.40 7.84 -20.09
C PRO A 2 5.02 7.40 -20.61
N GLU A 3 4.46 6.34 -20.06
CA GLU A 3 3.11 5.86 -20.36
C GLU A 3 2.07 6.53 -19.46
N CYS A 4 0.82 6.52 -19.92
CA CYS A 4 -0.35 7.01 -19.18
C CYS A 4 -0.15 8.40 -18.51
N PRO A 5 0.34 9.42 -19.24
CA PRO A 5 0.57 10.72 -18.63
C PRO A 5 -0.75 11.39 -18.23
N ASN A 6 -0.78 11.93 -17.03
CA ASN A 6 -1.85 12.79 -16.52
C ASN A 6 -1.23 14.14 -16.16
N PHE A 7 -1.75 15.24 -16.70
CA PHE A 7 -1.28 16.59 -16.42
C PHE A 7 -2.44 17.48 -15.97
N PHE A 8 -2.42 17.94 -14.72
CA PHE A 8 -3.56 18.61 -14.11
C PHE A 8 -3.13 19.56 -13.00
N GLU A 9 -4.04 20.45 -12.62
CA GLU A 9 -3.88 21.35 -11.48
C GLU A 9 -4.67 20.86 -10.27
N VAL A 10 -4.00 20.88 -9.10
CA VAL A 10 -4.57 20.60 -7.78
C VAL A 10 -3.89 21.47 -6.74
N ASP A 11 -4.66 22.05 -5.81
CA ASP A 11 -4.19 22.94 -4.74
C ASP A 11 -3.24 24.06 -5.20
N GLY A 12 -3.49 24.64 -6.38
CA GLY A 12 -2.71 25.73 -6.95
C GLY A 12 -1.34 25.32 -7.50
N LYS A 13 -1.09 24.01 -7.67
CA LYS A 13 0.13 23.46 -8.28
C LYS A 13 -0.18 22.59 -9.48
N TRP A 14 0.77 22.55 -10.39
CA TRP A 14 0.74 21.68 -11.57
C TRP A 14 1.39 20.35 -11.27
N VAL A 15 0.71 19.27 -11.67
CA VAL A 15 1.13 17.90 -11.40
C VAL A 15 1.21 17.12 -12.70
N LEU A 16 2.34 16.43 -12.92
CA LEU A 16 2.52 15.43 -13.97
C LEU A 16 2.68 14.06 -13.34
N ILE A 17 1.72 13.16 -13.54
CA ILE A 17 1.81 11.73 -13.17
C ILE A 17 2.02 10.91 -14.43
N PHE A 18 2.93 9.93 -14.39
CA PHE A 18 3.18 9.01 -15.51
C PHE A 18 3.79 7.70 -15.04
N ALA A 19 3.67 6.67 -15.87
CA ALA A 19 4.21 5.34 -15.62
C ALA A 19 5.45 5.12 -16.52
N PRO A 20 6.68 5.14 -15.98
CA PRO A 20 7.88 5.01 -16.80
C PRO A 20 8.15 3.54 -17.18
N LEU A 21 8.30 3.27 -18.48
CA LEU A 21 8.88 2.00 -18.95
C LEU A 21 10.39 1.95 -18.65
N GLU A 22 10.82 0.82 -18.07
CA GLU A 22 12.22 0.43 -17.85
C GLU A 22 13.06 1.44 -17.02
N LEU A 23 12.45 2.11 -16.04
CA LEU A 23 13.16 3.01 -15.13
C LEU A 23 13.38 2.36 -13.77
N GLU A 24 14.49 1.64 -13.64
CA GLU A 24 14.93 1.00 -12.38
C GLU A 24 13.79 0.21 -11.71
N ASP A 25 13.37 0.64 -10.52
CA ASP A 25 12.35 0.01 -9.68
C ASP A 25 11.07 0.86 -9.58
N ARG A 26 10.89 1.80 -10.51
CA ARG A 26 9.79 2.77 -10.53
C ARG A 26 8.64 2.32 -11.42
N LYS A 27 7.40 2.59 -10.98
CA LYS A 27 6.18 2.11 -11.64
C LYS A 27 5.23 3.24 -12.03
N ALA A 28 5.09 4.21 -11.14
CA ALA A 28 4.24 5.38 -11.33
C ALA A 28 4.81 6.52 -10.51
N MET A 29 5.30 7.55 -11.20
CA MET A 29 5.91 8.71 -10.57
C MET A 29 5.02 9.93 -10.71
N TYR A 30 5.23 10.90 -9.83
CA TYR A 30 4.68 12.24 -9.97
C TYR A 30 5.78 13.30 -9.94
N LEU A 31 5.51 14.40 -10.63
CA LEU A 31 6.24 15.66 -10.53
C LEU A 31 5.25 16.75 -10.12
N VAL A 32 5.62 17.59 -9.16
CA VAL A 32 4.83 18.77 -8.75
C VAL A 32 5.64 20.02 -9.03
N GLY A 33 5.01 21.07 -9.55
CA GLY A 33 5.68 22.33 -9.85
C GLY A 33 4.74 23.41 -10.36
N ASP A 34 5.33 24.37 -11.06
CA ASP A 34 4.62 25.48 -11.70
C ASP A 34 4.54 25.25 -13.22
N PHE A 35 3.48 25.76 -13.86
CA PHE A 35 3.32 25.69 -15.31
C PHE A 35 3.08 27.08 -15.89
N ASP A 36 3.94 27.46 -16.83
CA ASP A 36 3.75 28.65 -17.64
C ASP A 36 2.96 28.25 -18.89
N TYR A 37 1.69 28.63 -18.91
CA TYR A 37 0.77 28.34 -20.00
C TYR A 37 1.16 29.02 -21.32
N ASP A 38 1.63 30.27 -21.26
CA ASP A 38 1.98 31.05 -22.45
C ASP A 38 3.25 30.49 -23.10
N ALA A 39 4.22 30.08 -22.27
CA ALA A 39 5.43 29.42 -22.74
C ALA A 39 5.26 27.91 -23.03
N GLY A 40 4.15 27.31 -22.59
CA GLY A 40 3.91 25.86 -22.68
C GLY A 40 4.94 25.03 -21.90
N ARG A 41 5.41 25.53 -20.74
CA ARG A 41 6.56 24.96 -20.03
C ARG A 41 6.26 24.62 -18.57
N PHE A 42 6.58 23.38 -18.20
CA PHE A 42 6.49 22.87 -16.83
C PHE A 42 7.83 22.97 -16.10
N PHE A 43 7.79 23.42 -14.85
CA PHE A 43 8.95 23.61 -13.98
C PHE A 43 8.81 22.72 -12.73
N PRO A 44 9.24 21.45 -12.80
CA PRO A 44 9.11 20.52 -11.68
C PRO A 44 10.00 20.96 -10.50
N GLN A 45 9.42 20.92 -9.31
CA GLN A 45 10.05 21.27 -8.02
C GLN A 45 10.17 20.05 -7.10
N THR A 46 9.17 19.17 -7.14
CA THR A 46 9.12 17.95 -6.32
C THR A 46 8.96 16.73 -7.22
N VAL A 47 9.62 15.63 -6.84
CA VAL A 47 9.49 14.32 -7.48
C VAL A 47 9.14 13.29 -6.40
N GLY A 48 8.24 12.36 -6.71
CA GLY A 48 7.92 11.25 -5.82
C GLY A 48 7.29 10.06 -6.55
N GLU A 49 7.11 8.97 -5.80
CA GLU A 49 6.36 7.80 -6.26
C GLU A 49 4.90 7.96 -5.89
N VAL A 50 4.01 7.53 -6.79
CA VAL A 50 2.57 7.42 -6.51
C VAL A 50 2.30 6.23 -5.58
N ASP A 51 3.04 5.13 -5.77
CA ASP A 51 2.84 3.89 -5.02
C ASP A 51 4.15 3.09 -4.92
N TRP A 52 4.54 2.75 -3.69
CA TRP A 52 5.77 2.04 -3.37
C TRP A 52 5.62 0.52 -3.35
N GLY A 53 4.40 0.00 -3.48
CA GLY A 53 4.10 -1.43 -3.51
C GLY A 53 4.67 -2.15 -4.72
N LEU A 54 4.42 -3.44 -4.83
CA LEU A 54 4.86 -4.23 -5.98
C LEU A 54 3.96 -3.99 -7.19
N ASP A 55 2.65 -3.84 -6.98
CA ASP A 55 1.61 -4.02 -8.00
C ASP A 55 0.73 -2.79 -8.15
N TYR A 56 1.26 -1.78 -8.85
CA TYR A 56 0.55 -0.55 -9.19
C TYR A 56 1.13 0.08 -10.45
N TYR A 57 0.32 0.23 -11.50
CA TYR A 57 0.74 0.80 -12.78
C TYR A 57 -0.40 1.56 -13.48
N ALA A 58 -0.05 2.37 -14.48
CA ALA A 58 -0.99 3.08 -15.36
C ALA A 58 -2.12 3.83 -14.62
N PRO A 59 -1.82 4.68 -13.61
CA PRO A 59 -2.86 5.46 -12.96
C PRO A 59 -3.54 6.42 -13.93
N GLN A 60 -4.85 6.60 -13.74
CA GLN A 60 -5.62 7.62 -14.43
C GLN A 60 -6.27 8.57 -13.43
N VAL A 61 -6.24 9.85 -13.76
CA VAL A 61 -6.74 10.94 -12.93
C VAL A 61 -7.99 11.55 -13.57
N PHE A 62 -9.00 11.79 -12.77
CA PHE A 62 -10.24 12.43 -13.20
C PHE A 62 -10.78 13.37 -12.12
N LYS A 63 -11.68 14.28 -12.50
CA LYS A 63 -12.41 15.13 -11.55
C LYS A 63 -13.85 14.65 -11.44
N ASP A 64 -14.39 14.63 -10.24
CA ASP A 64 -15.81 14.41 -10.03
C ASP A 64 -16.61 15.73 -10.07
N ASP A 65 -17.92 15.63 -9.88
CA ASP A 65 -18.86 16.75 -9.84
C ASP A 65 -18.70 17.68 -8.62
N MET A 66 -18.01 17.19 -7.58
CA MET A 66 -17.60 17.97 -6.41
C MET A 66 -16.24 18.66 -6.60
N GLY A 67 -15.58 18.46 -7.74
CA GLY A 67 -14.28 19.05 -8.06
C GLY A 67 -13.09 18.37 -7.37
N ARG A 68 -13.28 17.21 -6.73
CA ARG A 68 -12.18 16.42 -6.17
C ARG A 68 -11.34 15.85 -7.30
N THR A 69 -10.03 15.82 -7.12
CA THR A 69 -9.12 15.12 -8.03
C THR A 69 -8.97 13.68 -7.56
N LEU A 70 -9.48 12.74 -8.35
CA LEU A 70 -9.54 11.31 -8.05
C LEU A 70 -8.58 10.53 -8.93
N MET A 71 -8.07 9.42 -8.40
CA MET A 71 -7.16 8.54 -9.12
C MET A 71 -7.41 7.07 -8.80
N MET A 72 -7.27 6.24 -9.82
CA MET A 72 -7.25 4.79 -9.72
C MET A 72 -6.12 4.25 -10.60
N GLY A 73 -5.46 3.18 -10.16
CA GLY A 73 -4.40 2.51 -10.90
C GLY A 73 -4.67 1.03 -11.06
N TRP A 74 -4.07 0.44 -12.09
CA TRP A 74 -4.13 -1.00 -12.29
C TRP A 74 -3.18 -1.70 -11.32
N MET A 75 -3.70 -2.69 -10.60
CA MET A 75 -2.96 -3.50 -9.63
C MET A 75 -2.29 -4.69 -10.33
N GLU A 76 -1.11 -4.47 -10.89
CA GLU A 76 -0.30 -5.51 -11.54
C GLU A 76 1.17 -5.10 -11.65
N SER A 77 2.04 -6.08 -11.86
CA SER A 77 3.44 -5.90 -12.23
C SER A 77 3.72 -6.37 -13.65
N TRP A 78 4.80 -5.87 -14.24
CA TRP A 78 5.21 -6.18 -15.61
C TRP A 78 6.59 -6.81 -15.71
N SER A 79 6.86 -7.46 -16.83
CA SER A 79 8.13 -8.18 -17.09
C SER A 79 9.40 -7.35 -16.96
N PHE A 80 9.31 -6.03 -17.12
CA PHE A 80 10.43 -5.13 -16.95
C PHE A 80 10.68 -4.70 -15.50
N HIS A 81 9.75 -4.96 -14.57
CA HIS A 81 9.98 -4.66 -13.15
C HIS A 81 10.98 -5.64 -12.54
N PRO A 82 11.96 -5.17 -11.73
CA PRO A 82 13.03 -6.03 -11.19
C PRO A 82 12.53 -7.22 -10.35
N TRP A 83 11.37 -7.06 -9.70
CA TRP A 83 10.76 -8.09 -8.85
C TRP A 83 9.81 -9.02 -9.60
N TYR A 84 9.46 -8.72 -10.86
CA TYR A 84 8.49 -9.52 -11.60
C TYR A 84 8.96 -10.97 -11.67
N LEU A 85 10.19 -11.24 -12.09
CA LEU A 85 10.66 -12.63 -12.16
C LEU A 85 10.87 -13.31 -10.79
N GLY A 86 10.67 -12.64 -9.65
CA GLY A 86 11.01 -13.21 -8.33
C GLY A 86 12.43 -13.79 -8.30
N ASN A 87 12.61 -14.94 -7.64
CA ASN A 87 13.86 -15.72 -7.67
C ASN A 87 14.08 -16.49 -8.99
N ALA A 88 13.25 -16.32 -10.03
CA ALA A 88 13.39 -17.00 -11.31
C ALA A 88 14.57 -16.50 -12.17
N LYS A 89 15.42 -15.61 -11.64
CA LYS A 89 16.79 -15.40 -12.16
C LYS A 89 17.60 -16.72 -12.28
N ASN A 90 17.13 -17.80 -11.64
CA ASN A 90 17.69 -19.15 -11.76
C ASN A 90 17.05 -20.04 -12.85
N GLY A 91 16.32 -19.48 -13.82
CA GLY A 91 15.96 -20.18 -15.06
C GLY A 91 14.86 -21.24 -14.95
N GLN A 92 14.01 -21.21 -13.92
CA GLN A 92 12.98 -22.23 -13.68
C GLN A 92 11.57 -21.87 -14.16
N ASN A 93 11.36 -20.73 -14.82
CA ASN A 93 10.05 -20.36 -15.38
C ASN A 93 10.16 -19.80 -16.81
N PRO A 94 10.10 -20.65 -17.85
CA PRO A 94 10.24 -20.24 -19.25
C PRO A 94 9.05 -19.44 -19.81
N HIS A 95 7.95 -19.30 -19.06
CA HIS A 95 6.75 -18.58 -19.49
C HIS A 95 6.56 -17.21 -18.81
N GLY A 96 7.41 -16.86 -17.84
CA GLY A 96 7.47 -15.50 -17.29
C GLY A 96 6.21 -15.03 -16.55
N TYR A 97 5.24 -15.89 -16.23
CA TYR A 97 4.09 -15.50 -15.40
C TYR A 97 4.36 -15.79 -13.93
N VAL A 98 4.09 -14.77 -13.14
CA VAL A 98 4.54 -14.58 -11.75
C VAL A 98 3.34 -14.89 -10.86
N TYR A 99 2.18 -14.39 -11.27
CA TYR A 99 0.89 -14.70 -10.69
C TYR A 99 0.23 -15.88 -11.41
N ASP A 100 -0.04 -16.95 -10.67
CA ASP A 100 -0.87 -18.05 -11.16
C ASP A 100 -2.32 -17.78 -10.74
N CYS A 101 -3.04 -17.08 -11.60
CA CYS A 101 -4.46 -16.79 -11.40
C CYS A 101 -5.37 -17.82 -12.10
N SER A 102 -4.82 -18.95 -12.57
CA SER A 102 -5.59 -19.93 -13.36
C SER A 102 -6.76 -20.53 -12.57
N GLU A 103 -6.57 -20.78 -11.28
CA GLU A 103 -7.64 -21.26 -10.39
C GLU A 103 -8.67 -20.19 -10.05
N ILE A 104 -8.26 -18.90 -10.05
CA ILE A 104 -9.11 -17.76 -9.70
C ILE A 104 -9.99 -17.32 -10.89
N GLY A 105 -9.52 -17.53 -12.12
CA GLY A 105 -10.29 -17.28 -13.34
C GLY A 105 -10.36 -15.82 -13.80
N PHE A 106 -9.64 -14.90 -13.14
CA PHE A 106 -9.42 -13.52 -13.59
C PHE A 106 -7.98 -13.09 -13.28
N ASN A 107 -7.48 -12.05 -13.95
CA ASN A 107 -6.17 -11.45 -13.66
C ASN A 107 -6.26 -9.92 -13.72
N GLY A 108 -5.64 -9.25 -12.76
CA GLY A 108 -5.70 -7.80 -12.57
C GLY A 108 -6.95 -7.33 -11.81
N SER A 109 -6.79 -6.25 -11.05
CA SER A 109 -7.86 -5.48 -10.40
C SER A 109 -7.53 -3.99 -10.44
N ILE A 110 -8.46 -3.13 -10.05
CA ILE A 110 -8.24 -1.68 -9.94
C ILE A 110 -8.11 -1.31 -8.46
N SER A 111 -7.18 -0.40 -8.16
CA SER A 111 -6.94 0.09 -6.80
C SER A 111 -8.17 0.73 -6.19
N THR A 112 -8.19 0.80 -4.85
CA THR A 112 -9.10 1.72 -4.16
C THR A 112 -8.99 3.12 -4.77
N PRO A 113 -10.12 3.83 -4.99
CA PRO A 113 -10.07 5.21 -5.45
C PRO A 113 -9.43 6.12 -4.40
N ARG A 114 -8.55 7.01 -4.84
CA ARG A 114 -7.80 7.93 -3.98
C ARG A 114 -8.07 9.37 -4.39
N THR A 115 -8.29 10.26 -3.43
CA THR A 115 -8.21 11.70 -3.68
C THR A 115 -6.75 12.17 -3.63
N ILE A 116 -6.37 13.08 -4.52
CA ILE A 116 -5.04 13.68 -4.58
C ILE A 116 -5.09 15.10 -3.99
N SER A 117 -4.08 15.44 -3.19
CA SER A 117 -3.81 16.82 -2.76
C SER A 117 -2.33 17.04 -2.51
N VAL A 118 -1.93 18.31 -2.38
CA VAL A 118 -0.54 18.74 -2.22
C VAL A 118 -0.26 19.07 -0.75
N CYS A 119 0.73 18.40 -0.17
CA CYS A 119 1.25 18.70 1.17
C CYS A 119 2.01 20.03 1.20
N HIS A 120 2.21 20.58 2.41
CA HIS A 120 2.93 21.84 2.62
C HIS A 120 4.39 21.81 2.12
N ASP A 121 5.01 20.64 2.03
CA ASP A 121 6.36 20.43 1.51
C ASP A 121 6.38 20.12 0.00
N GLY A 122 5.23 20.23 -0.67
CA GLY A 122 5.08 20.03 -2.11
C GLY A 122 4.98 18.57 -2.55
N LYS A 123 5.01 17.59 -1.62
CA LYS A 123 4.72 16.18 -1.96
C LYS A 123 3.23 15.96 -2.12
N LEU A 124 2.85 14.94 -2.90
CA LEU A 124 1.46 14.52 -2.96
C LEU A 124 1.09 13.63 -1.77
N LYS A 125 -0.18 13.67 -1.40
CA LYS A 125 -0.82 12.66 -0.55
C LYS A 125 -2.03 12.05 -1.27
N PHE A 126 -2.32 10.81 -0.93
CA PHE A 126 -3.31 9.97 -1.60
C PHE A 126 -4.29 9.38 -0.59
N ASP A 127 -5.31 10.14 -0.21
CA ASP A 127 -6.30 9.70 0.76
C ASP A 127 -7.31 8.73 0.11
N PRO A 128 -7.59 7.55 0.69
CA PRO A 128 -8.70 6.70 0.27
C PRO A 128 -10.02 7.49 0.29
N VAL A 129 -10.86 7.34 -0.74
CA VAL A 129 -12.11 8.09 -0.83
C VAL A 129 -13.05 7.78 0.36
N PRO A 130 -13.73 8.78 0.95
CA PRO A 130 -14.59 8.57 2.11
C PRO A 130 -15.78 7.64 1.83
N GLU A 131 -16.17 7.48 0.56
CA GLU A 131 -17.22 6.56 0.11
C GLU A 131 -16.91 5.11 0.46
N LEU A 132 -15.64 4.70 0.57
CA LEU A 132 -15.29 3.32 1.00
C LEU A 132 -15.87 2.99 2.39
N LYS A 133 -16.13 4.01 3.23
CA LYS A 133 -16.73 3.81 4.55
C LYS A 133 -18.14 3.23 4.49
N THR A 134 -18.85 3.36 3.37
CA THR A 134 -20.19 2.76 3.21
C THR A 134 -20.14 1.24 3.11
N LEU A 135 -18.97 0.66 2.81
CA LEU A 135 -18.75 -0.78 2.73
C LEU A 135 -18.42 -1.38 4.10
N ARG A 136 -18.13 -0.58 5.12
CA ARG A 136 -17.73 -1.06 6.44
C ARG A 136 -18.89 -1.77 7.14
N LYS A 137 -18.61 -2.96 7.67
CA LYS A 137 -19.45 -3.71 8.60
C LYS A 137 -18.66 -4.19 9.80
N ASP A 138 -19.36 -4.69 10.82
CA ASP A 138 -18.77 -5.31 12.01
C ASP A 138 -17.64 -4.50 12.66
N PRO A 139 -17.88 -3.21 13.01
CA PRO A 139 -16.84 -2.35 13.56
C PRO A 139 -16.34 -2.88 14.90
N ARG A 140 -15.02 -2.96 15.05
CA ARG A 140 -14.36 -3.20 16.35
C ARG A 140 -13.37 -2.09 16.62
N THR A 141 -13.18 -1.78 17.90
CA THR A 141 -12.21 -0.77 18.33
C THR A 141 -11.60 -1.17 19.66
N GLN A 142 -10.28 -1.02 19.76
CA GLN A 142 -9.48 -1.25 20.95
C GLN A 142 -8.55 -0.06 21.13
N TYR A 143 -8.24 0.28 22.39
CA TYR A 143 -7.40 1.40 22.76
C TYR A 143 -6.33 0.95 23.73
N ASN A 144 -5.18 1.63 23.68
CA ASN A 144 -4.09 1.49 24.65
C ASN A 144 -3.68 0.03 24.88
N MET A 145 -3.48 -0.71 23.78
CA MET A 145 -3.03 -2.09 23.83
C MET A 145 -1.51 -2.13 23.80
N MET A 146 -0.92 -2.69 24.85
CA MET A 146 0.52 -2.95 24.88
C MET A 146 0.79 -4.28 24.18
N VAL A 147 1.60 -4.25 23.11
CA VAL A 147 2.11 -5.44 22.43
C VAL A 147 3.50 -5.70 22.98
N LYS A 148 3.68 -6.83 23.67
CA LYS A 148 4.98 -7.21 24.21
C LYS A 148 5.89 -7.80 23.13
N ALA A 149 7.20 -7.62 23.29
CA ALA A 149 8.19 -8.21 22.41
C ALA A 149 7.94 -9.72 22.22
N GLU A 150 8.01 -10.19 20.97
CA GLU A 150 7.80 -11.59 20.56
C GLU A 150 6.37 -12.13 20.77
N GLU A 151 5.43 -11.32 21.25
CA GLU A 151 4.01 -11.68 21.31
C GLU A 151 3.35 -11.45 19.94
N LYS A 152 2.54 -12.42 19.50
CA LYS A 152 1.62 -12.26 18.37
C LYS A 152 0.22 -12.07 18.94
N ILE A 153 -0.31 -10.85 18.88
CA ILE A 153 -1.67 -10.54 19.30
C ILE A 153 -2.62 -10.77 18.11
N PRO A 154 -3.57 -11.71 18.21
CA PRO A 154 -4.55 -11.92 17.15
C PRO A 154 -5.40 -10.67 16.92
N VAL A 155 -5.64 -10.34 15.66
CA VAL A 155 -6.54 -9.28 15.23
C VAL A 155 -7.75 -9.93 14.54
N THR A 156 -8.94 -9.34 14.68
CA THR A 156 -10.13 -9.84 13.99
C THR A 156 -10.81 -8.71 13.24
N ALA A 157 -10.99 -8.84 11.93
CA ALA A 157 -11.54 -7.81 11.06
C ALA A 157 -12.48 -8.45 10.03
N GLY A 158 -13.80 -8.35 10.20
CA GLY A 158 -14.76 -9.05 9.33
C GLY A 158 -14.53 -10.56 9.31
N ASP A 159 -14.35 -11.11 8.10
CA ASP A 159 -13.96 -12.50 7.82
C ASP A 159 -12.43 -12.70 7.73
N ASN A 160 -11.67 -11.69 8.14
CA ASN A 160 -10.21 -11.60 8.09
C ASN A 160 -9.57 -11.68 6.68
N VAL A 161 -10.38 -11.59 5.62
CA VAL A 161 -9.90 -11.58 4.23
C VAL A 161 -10.34 -10.29 3.53
N HIS A 162 -11.61 -9.92 3.68
CA HIS A 162 -12.22 -8.73 3.11
C HIS A 162 -12.43 -7.72 4.23
N CYS A 163 -11.40 -6.92 4.51
CA CYS A 163 -11.40 -6.11 5.71
C CYS A 163 -10.61 -4.80 5.57
N GLU A 164 -10.93 -3.88 6.47
CA GLU A 164 -10.19 -2.65 6.67
C GLU A 164 -9.63 -2.64 8.10
N ILE A 165 -8.37 -2.25 8.24
CA ILE A 165 -7.65 -2.16 9.51
C ILE A 165 -7.04 -0.76 9.61
N PHE A 166 -7.31 -0.06 10.70
CA PHE A 166 -6.63 1.19 11.05
C PHE A 166 -5.95 1.00 12.40
N ALA A 167 -4.64 1.20 12.47
CA ALA A 167 -3.86 1.16 13.70
C ALA A 167 -3.06 2.46 13.86
N ALA A 168 -3.06 3.01 15.07
CA ALA A 168 -2.20 4.09 15.48
C ALA A 168 -1.30 3.59 16.61
N PHE A 169 -0.01 3.83 16.48
CA PHE A 169 1.02 3.45 17.43
C PHE A 169 1.65 4.70 18.02
N ASP A 170 1.73 4.76 19.35
CA ASP A 170 2.43 5.84 20.06
C ASP A 170 3.92 5.53 20.08
N LEU A 171 4.68 6.22 19.20
CA LEU A 171 6.12 6.03 19.07
C LEU A 171 6.89 6.62 20.27
N THR A 172 6.28 7.52 21.04
CA THR A 172 6.87 8.03 22.30
C THR A 172 6.81 6.99 23.42
N GLN A 173 5.94 5.99 23.27
CA GLN A 173 5.77 4.85 24.19
C GLN A 173 6.15 3.52 23.55
N THR A 174 7.03 3.54 22.56
CA THR A 174 7.56 2.33 21.91
C THR A 174 9.04 2.15 22.26
N SER A 175 9.44 0.92 22.56
CA SER A 175 10.85 0.49 22.59
C SER A 175 11.17 -0.54 21.51
N ALA A 176 10.18 -0.96 20.73
CA ALA A 176 10.34 -1.91 19.64
C ALA A 176 11.25 -1.38 18.52
N ASP A 177 12.12 -2.25 18.00
CA ASP A 177 12.88 -1.99 16.77
C ASP A 177 12.00 -2.18 15.53
N VAL A 178 11.03 -3.09 15.61
CA VAL A 178 10.09 -3.40 14.53
C VAL A 178 8.68 -3.53 15.07
N ILE A 179 7.73 -2.90 14.39
CA ILE A 179 6.29 -3.13 14.54
C ILE A 179 5.83 -3.89 13.30
N GLY A 180 5.05 -4.97 13.45
CA GLY A 180 4.68 -5.79 12.30
C GLY A 180 3.27 -6.35 12.35
N PHE A 181 2.74 -6.58 11.15
CA PHE A 181 1.48 -7.26 10.92
C PHE A 181 1.73 -8.56 10.18
N GLY A 182 1.16 -9.65 10.69
CA GLY A 182 0.96 -10.87 9.92
C GLY A 182 -0.41 -10.83 9.27
N LEU A 183 -0.43 -10.83 7.94
CA LEU A 183 -1.62 -10.72 7.10
C LEU A 183 -1.76 -11.99 6.27
N ARG A 184 -3.00 -12.48 6.11
CA ARG A 184 -3.32 -13.72 5.38
C ARG A 184 -2.38 -14.84 5.82
N SER A 185 -2.40 -15.12 7.12
CA SER A 185 -1.51 -16.09 7.75
C SER A 185 -2.20 -17.42 8.04
N SER A 186 -1.43 -18.48 8.03
CA SER A 186 -1.80 -19.84 8.46
C SER A 186 -0.57 -20.47 9.13
N ARG A 187 -0.57 -21.79 9.31
CA ARG A 187 0.60 -22.51 9.82
C ARG A 187 1.78 -22.47 8.84
N GLU A 188 1.52 -22.44 7.54
CA GLU A 188 2.55 -22.58 6.50
C GLU A 188 2.78 -21.31 5.68
N HIS A 189 1.79 -20.41 5.66
CA HIS A 189 1.82 -19.20 4.83
C HIS A 189 1.62 -17.94 5.66
N GLU A 190 2.25 -16.85 5.26
CA GLU A 190 1.99 -15.51 5.79
C GLU A 190 2.53 -14.43 4.84
N THR A 191 1.87 -13.27 4.85
CA THR A 191 2.39 -12.02 4.32
C THR A 191 2.74 -11.11 5.48
N LEU A 192 3.95 -10.57 5.51
CA LEU A 192 4.38 -9.66 6.57
C LEU A 192 4.41 -8.23 6.06
N LEU A 193 3.85 -7.33 6.86
CA LEU A 193 4.05 -5.89 6.70
C LEU A 193 4.74 -5.38 7.96
N GLU A 194 5.99 -4.97 7.83
CA GLU A 194 6.84 -4.53 8.93
C GLU A 194 7.24 -3.06 8.78
N PHE A 195 7.30 -2.37 9.91
CA PHE A 195 7.80 -1.02 10.06
C PHE A 195 9.08 -1.13 10.90
N ASP A 196 10.22 -1.09 10.22
CA ASP A 196 11.55 -1.11 10.83
C ASP A 196 11.87 0.30 11.31
N LEU A 197 11.67 0.53 12.61
CA LEU A 197 11.86 1.84 13.25
C LEU A 197 13.35 2.17 13.42
N ALA A 198 14.21 1.15 13.50
CA ALA A 198 15.65 1.33 13.63
C ALA A 198 16.27 1.87 12.33
N HIS A 199 15.82 1.38 11.18
CA HIS A 199 16.33 1.79 9.86
C HIS A 199 15.43 2.81 9.14
N GLY A 200 14.20 3.03 9.62
CA GLY A 200 13.24 3.92 8.96
C GLY A 200 12.72 3.35 7.64
N GLU A 201 12.39 2.06 7.62
CA GLU A 201 11.92 1.35 6.43
C GLU A 201 10.53 0.73 6.66
N ILE A 202 9.72 0.71 5.59
CA ILE A 202 8.54 -0.15 5.48
C ILE A 202 8.94 -1.35 4.64
N ILE A 203 8.62 -2.56 5.12
CA ILE A 203 8.97 -3.82 4.49
C ILE A 203 7.70 -4.61 4.26
N PHE A 204 7.39 -4.87 2.99
CA PHE A 204 6.32 -5.78 2.58
C PHE A 204 6.96 -7.08 2.09
N ASP A 205 6.77 -8.16 2.84
CA ASP A 205 7.32 -9.49 2.55
C ASP A 205 6.20 -10.47 2.23
N ARG A 206 6.12 -10.87 0.96
CA ARG A 206 5.21 -11.92 0.49
C ARG A 206 5.93 -13.22 0.13
N THR A 207 7.15 -13.43 0.61
CA THR A 207 7.96 -14.62 0.28
C THR A 207 7.34 -15.93 0.80
N ARG A 208 6.53 -15.85 1.85
CA ARG A 208 5.74 -16.97 2.39
C ARG A 208 4.24 -16.83 2.17
N SER A 209 3.78 -15.95 1.29
CA SER A 209 2.33 -15.71 1.14
C SER A 209 1.58 -16.82 0.39
N GLY A 210 2.28 -17.86 -0.08
CA GLY A 210 1.74 -18.89 -1.00
C GLY A 210 1.87 -18.52 -2.49
N ASN A 211 2.35 -17.31 -2.80
CA ASN A 211 2.53 -16.84 -4.17
C ASN A 211 3.83 -17.39 -4.79
N LYS A 212 3.80 -17.77 -6.08
CA LYS A 212 5.01 -18.10 -6.87
C LYS A 212 5.96 -16.89 -7.02
N SER A 213 5.45 -15.69 -6.80
CA SER A 213 6.12 -14.37 -6.84
C SER A 213 6.74 -13.97 -5.50
N ALA A 214 7.44 -14.90 -4.85
CA ALA A 214 8.05 -14.67 -3.54
C ALA A 214 9.11 -13.56 -3.62
N VAL A 215 8.82 -12.41 -3.02
CA VAL A 215 9.70 -11.23 -3.02
C VAL A 215 9.43 -10.33 -1.83
N VAL A 216 10.43 -9.52 -1.47
CA VAL A 216 10.35 -8.46 -0.48
C VAL A 216 10.44 -7.11 -1.19
N ARG A 217 9.54 -6.18 -0.84
CA ARG A 217 9.59 -4.78 -1.27
C ARG A 217 9.82 -3.88 -0.07
N LYS A 218 10.67 -2.87 -0.25
CA LYS A 218 10.98 -1.88 0.78
C LYS A 218 10.77 -0.47 0.26
N CYS A 219 10.42 0.45 1.17
CA CYS A 219 10.49 1.88 0.95
C CYS A 219 10.79 2.60 2.28
N ASN A 220 11.02 3.91 2.23
CA ASN A 220 11.29 4.69 3.43
C ASN A 220 10.01 4.87 4.26
N LEU A 221 10.15 4.83 5.58
CA LEU A 221 9.12 5.22 6.54
C LEU A 221 9.36 6.67 6.98
N GLU A 222 8.53 7.61 6.53
CA GLU A 222 8.75 9.04 6.84
C GLU A 222 8.39 9.39 8.30
N SER A 223 7.42 8.67 8.88
CA SER A 223 6.92 8.95 10.23
C SER A 223 7.77 8.35 11.35
N VAL A 224 8.88 7.68 11.04
CA VAL A 224 9.76 7.05 12.04
C VAL A 224 10.29 8.02 13.10
N ARG A 225 10.31 9.33 12.80
CA ARG A 225 10.72 10.40 13.71
C ARG A 225 9.57 11.24 14.27
N LYS A 226 8.32 10.83 14.04
CA LYS A 226 7.13 11.47 14.61
C LYS A 226 6.75 10.80 15.93
N ASP A 227 5.80 11.39 16.62
CA ASP A 227 5.26 10.86 17.88
C ASP A 227 4.26 9.71 17.65
N GLU A 228 3.68 9.62 16.45
CA GLU A 228 2.68 8.61 16.09
C GLU A 228 2.98 8.01 14.71
N LEU A 229 2.81 6.69 14.60
CA LEU A 229 2.75 5.94 13.35
C LEU A 229 1.30 5.52 13.09
N THR A 230 0.74 5.93 11.95
CA THR A 230 -0.58 5.48 11.50
C THR A 230 -0.46 4.46 10.37
N VAL A 231 -1.21 3.38 10.47
CA VAL A 231 -1.21 2.27 9.52
C VAL A 231 -2.65 1.99 9.12
N HIS A 232 -2.98 2.23 7.86
CA HIS A 232 -4.32 2.02 7.32
C HIS A 232 -4.26 1.02 6.17
N ILE A 233 -4.82 -0.16 6.39
CA ILE A 233 -4.76 -1.30 5.48
C ILE A 233 -6.16 -1.59 4.95
N TYR A 234 -6.28 -1.69 3.62
CA TYR A 234 -7.39 -2.36 2.95
C TYR A 234 -6.90 -3.72 2.45
N MET A 235 -7.65 -4.77 2.75
CA MET A 235 -7.34 -6.12 2.34
C MET A 235 -8.55 -6.76 1.66
N ASP A 236 -8.28 -7.45 0.55
CA ASP A 236 -9.25 -8.20 -0.24
C ASP A 236 -8.69 -9.61 -0.52
N SER A 237 -9.46 -10.43 -1.23
CA SER A 237 -9.13 -11.78 -1.66
C SER A 237 -7.70 -11.92 -2.21
N THR A 238 -7.26 -10.96 -3.02
CA THR A 238 -5.98 -11.02 -3.72
C THR A 238 -5.11 -9.77 -3.59
N THR A 239 -5.45 -8.84 -2.68
CA THR A 239 -4.73 -7.56 -2.58
C THR A 239 -4.58 -7.09 -1.14
N ILE A 240 -3.48 -6.37 -0.90
CA ILE A 240 -3.25 -5.59 0.31
C ILE A 240 -2.81 -4.20 -0.14
N GLU A 241 -3.54 -3.18 0.29
CA GLU A 241 -3.20 -1.76 0.13
C GLU A 241 -2.90 -1.14 1.48
N LEU A 242 -1.70 -0.60 1.65
CA LEU A 242 -1.27 0.15 2.83
C LEU A 242 -1.27 1.64 2.53
N PHE A 243 -1.81 2.43 3.45
CA PHE A 243 -1.69 3.88 3.51
C PHE A 243 -1.07 4.26 4.87
N THR A 244 0.02 5.02 4.84
CA THR A 244 0.74 5.49 6.03
C THR A 244 1.41 6.83 5.75
N ASP A 245 2.15 7.37 6.72
CA ASP A 245 2.79 8.68 6.63
C ASP A 245 1.82 9.80 6.27
N ASP A 246 0.67 9.86 6.95
CA ASP A 246 -0.42 10.79 6.62
C ASP A 246 -0.90 10.64 5.15
N ASN A 247 -0.96 9.39 4.68
CA ASN A 247 -1.31 8.98 3.32
C ASN A 247 -0.35 9.47 2.23
N ARG A 248 0.90 9.81 2.59
CA ARG A 248 1.97 10.16 1.65
C ARG A 248 2.71 8.93 1.13
N THR A 249 2.71 7.84 1.90
CA THR A 249 3.32 6.58 1.51
C THR A 249 2.22 5.54 1.35
N VAL A 250 2.09 5.03 0.13
CA VAL A 250 1.11 4.02 -0.23
C VAL A 250 1.83 2.79 -0.79
N MET A 251 1.37 1.60 -0.44
CA MET A 251 1.83 0.35 -1.05
C MET A 251 0.66 -0.52 -1.46
N THR A 252 0.51 -0.76 -2.76
CA THR A 252 -0.44 -1.74 -3.31
C THR A 252 0.29 -3.00 -3.77
N ASN A 253 -0.17 -4.14 -3.27
CA ASN A 253 0.45 -5.43 -3.53
C ASN A 253 -0.60 -6.49 -3.81
N CYS A 254 -0.39 -7.28 -4.86
CA CYS A 254 -1.16 -8.49 -5.10
C CYS A 254 -0.60 -9.63 -4.24
N ILE A 255 -1.52 -10.42 -3.67
CA ILE A 255 -1.23 -11.61 -2.88
C ILE A 255 -2.13 -12.76 -3.37
N TYR A 256 -1.60 -13.97 -3.40
CA TYR A 256 -2.32 -15.16 -3.85
C TYR A 256 -2.17 -16.23 -2.78
N SER A 257 -2.78 -15.95 -1.63
CA SER A 257 -2.70 -16.82 -0.46
C SER A 257 -3.77 -17.89 -0.49
N PRO A 258 -3.46 -19.10 0.01
CA PRO A 258 -4.47 -20.15 0.15
C PRO A 258 -5.69 -19.69 0.95
N VAL A 259 -6.84 -20.32 0.70
CA VAL A 259 -8.13 -19.92 1.28
C VAL A 259 -8.12 -20.06 2.81
N GLU A 260 -7.38 -21.03 3.34
CA GLU A 260 -7.20 -21.25 4.78
C GLU A 260 -6.25 -20.24 5.46
N SER A 261 -5.63 -19.34 4.70
CA SER A 261 -4.75 -18.30 5.24
C SER A 261 -5.57 -17.04 5.56
N ASP A 262 -6.36 -17.14 6.63
CA ASP A 262 -7.28 -16.10 7.14
C ASP A 262 -6.84 -15.54 8.52
N GLY A 263 -5.62 -15.87 8.95
CA GLY A 263 -5.06 -15.35 10.20
C GLY A 263 -4.58 -13.91 10.06
N LEU A 264 -4.93 -13.09 11.05
CA LEU A 264 -4.43 -11.73 11.22
C LEU A 264 -3.82 -11.58 12.60
N TYR A 265 -2.63 -10.98 12.68
CA TYR A 265 -2.01 -10.69 13.96
C TYR A 265 -1.10 -9.47 13.90
N LEU A 266 -0.88 -8.86 15.06
CA LEU A 266 0.04 -7.78 15.29
C LEU A 266 1.18 -8.27 16.20
N TYR A 267 2.39 -7.78 15.99
CA TYR A 267 3.54 -8.11 16.83
C TYR A 267 4.55 -6.97 16.90
N ALA A 268 5.49 -7.11 17.85
CA ALA A 268 6.65 -6.25 17.98
C ALA A 268 7.93 -7.09 18.18
N LYS A 269 9.06 -6.60 17.68
CA LYS A 269 10.39 -7.20 17.86
C LYS A 269 11.35 -6.19 18.46
N GLY A 270 12.33 -6.68 19.23
CA GLY A 270 13.36 -5.84 19.85
C GLY A 270 12.86 -4.96 21.02
N GLY A 271 11.56 -4.97 21.30
CA GLY A 271 10.96 -4.21 22.39
C GLY A 271 9.43 -4.24 22.31
N ASP A 272 8.80 -3.45 23.18
CA ASP A 272 7.36 -3.35 23.29
C ASP A 272 6.84 -2.17 22.46
N THR A 273 5.58 -2.22 22.03
CA THR A 273 4.91 -1.06 21.40
C THR A 273 3.52 -0.83 21.98
N LEU A 274 3.14 0.44 22.10
CA LEU A 274 1.80 0.84 22.48
C LEU A 274 0.97 1.14 21.23
N VAL A 275 -0.05 0.32 21.00
CA VAL A 275 -1.13 0.62 20.05
C VAL A 275 -2.11 1.56 20.74
N SER A 276 -2.05 2.84 20.42
CA SER A 276 -2.95 3.85 21.00
C SER A 276 -4.39 3.61 20.56
N ARG A 277 -4.59 3.18 19.29
CA ARG A 277 -5.89 2.86 18.73
C ARG A 277 -5.79 1.78 17.64
N LEU A 278 -6.57 0.72 17.76
CA LEU A 278 -6.80 -0.28 16.71
C LEU A 278 -8.29 -0.30 16.36
N GLN A 279 -8.62 -0.11 15.08
CA GLN A 279 -9.97 -0.20 14.57
C GLN A 279 -9.99 -1.14 13.38
N THR A 280 -11.04 -1.95 13.30
CA THR A 280 -11.18 -2.93 12.23
C THR A 280 -12.61 -3.02 11.76
N TRP A 281 -12.81 -3.29 10.49
CA TRP A 281 -14.11 -3.50 9.85
C TRP A 281 -14.03 -4.69 8.90
N GLY A 282 -15.12 -5.44 8.76
CA GLY A 282 -15.33 -6.22 7.54
C GLY A 282 -15.76 -5.30 6.41
N MET A 283 -15.54 -5.72 5.16
CA MET A 283 -15.92 -4.96 3.97
C MET A 283 -17.02 -5.70 3.20
N GLU A 284 -18.04 -4.97 2.77
CA GLU A 284 -19.11 -5.47 1.91
C GLU A 284 -18.69 -5.53 0.45
N LYS A 285 -19.38 -6.37 -0.32
CA LYS A 285 -19.22 -6.44 -1.78
C LYS A 285 -19.72 -5.15 -2.43
N VAL A 286 -19.00 -4.69 -3.45
CA VAL A 286 -19.33 -3.46 -4.21
C VAL A 286 -20.51 -3.62 -5.18
N ASN A 287 -20.86 -4.85 -5.56
CA ASN A 287 -21.99 -5.13 -6.45
C ASN A 287 -23.16 -5.72 -5.63
N GLN A 288 -24.15 -4.87 -5.31
CA GLN A 288 -25.49 -5.30 -4.88
C GLN A 288 -26.51 -4.93 -5.94
#